data_AF-A0A1G0SMZ1-F1
#
_entry.id   AF-A0A1G0SMZ1-F1
#
_cell.length_a   1.000
_cell.length_b   1.000
_cell.length_c   1.000
_cell.angle_alpha   90.00
_cell.angle_beta   90.00
_cell.angle_gamma   90.00
#
_symmetry.space_group_name_H-M   'P 1'
#
loop_
_entity.id
_entity.type
_entity.pdbx_description
1 polymer ?
#
loop_
_entity_poly.entity_id
_entity_poly.type
_entity_poly.pdbx_seq_one_letter_code
_entity_poly.pdbx_strand_id
1 'polypeptide(L)'
;MSTNKSIRQKEIGGTIWLKNKEFMLNKSENSSNKRNEFISEFDIQDLLDEDFQGFWHSHPKYCLPSPPDIFQLIKLNWRFKRNYLLIILGEKRYSVVGFKYHFVPKIKIETLK
;
A
#
# COMPACT_ATOMS: atom_id res chain seq x y z
N MET A 1 -12.24 22.80 -29.83
CA MET A 1 -11.43 21.57 -29.63
C MET A 1 -11.06 21.47 -28.17
N SER A 2 -11.88 20.78 -27.36
CA SER A 2 -11.58 20.49 -25.97
C SER A 2 -10.50 19.41 -25.93
N THR A 3 -9.29 19.79 -25.52
CA THR A 3 -8.23 18.82 -25.22
C THR A 3 -8.71 17.94 -24.09
N ASN A 4 -8.96 16.67 -24.42
CA ASN A 4 -9.15 15.58 -23.47
C ASN A 4 -7.86 15.46 -22.65
N LYS A 5 -7.71 16.28 -21.61
CA LYS A 5 -6.72 16.06 -20.56
C LYS A 5 -7.13 14.74 -19.94
N SER A 6 -6.41 13.66 -20.29
CA SER A 6 -6.53 12.40 -19.55
C SER A 6 -6.39 12.77 -18.08
N ILE A 7 -7.48 12.72 -17.32
CA ILE A 7 -7.44 12.95 -15.89
C ILE A 7 -6.52 11.85 -15.38
N ARG A 8 -5.26 12.19 -15.06
CA ARG A 8 -4.34 11.24 -14.45
C ARG A 8 -5.01 10.82 -13.15
N GLN A 9 -5.46 9.57 -13.08
CA GLN A 9 -6.13 9.04 -11.91
C GLN A 9 -5.18 9.20 -10.72
N LYS A 10 -5.65 9.89 -9.67
CA LYS A 10 -4.90 10.01 -8.42
C LYS A 10 -4.80 8.62 -7.77
N GLU A 11 -3.65 8.32 -7.19
CA GLU A 11 -3.46 7.12 -6.37
C GLU A 11 -4.38 7.20 -5.14
N ILE A 12 -4.99 6.06 -4.81
CA ILE A 12 -5.76 5.82 -3.58
C ILE A 12 -5.05 4.75 -2.78
N GLY A 13 -5.30 4.70 -1.48
CA GLY A 13 -4.72 3.69 -0.61
C GLY A 13 -5.29 3.73 0.79
N GLY A 14 -4.64 3.04 1.71
CA GLY A 14 -4.97 3.00 3.12
C GLY A 14 -4.34 1.81 3.82
N THR A 15 -5.09 1.17 4.70
CA THR A 15 -4.59 0.16 5.65
C THR A 15 -5.18 -1.21 5.40
N ILE A 16 -4.43 -2.23 5.81
CA ILE A 16 -4.83 -3.64 5.74
C ILE A 16 -5.06 -4.12 7.17
N TRP A 17 -6.24 -4.67 7.43
CA TRP A 17 -6.62 -5.26 8.71
C TRP A 17 -6.95 -6.73 8.54
N LEU A 18 -6.67 -7.55 9.56
CA LEU A 18 -7.09 -8.94 9.63
C LEU A 18 -8.35 -9.03 10.48
N LYS A 19 -9.47 -9.43 9.89
CA LYS A 19 -10.72 -9.65 10.63
C LYS A 19 -11.30 -10.99 10.21
N ASN A 20 -11.65 -11.84 11.17
CA ASN A 20 -12.19 -13.18 10.89
C ASN A 20 -11.32 -14.02 9.94
N LYS A 21 -9.99 -13.89 10.03
CA LYS A 21 -9.00 -14.53 9.14
C LYS A 21 -9.02 -14.06 7.69
N GLU A 22 -9.67 -12.93 7.40
CA GLU A 22 -9.72 -12.31 6.07
C GLU A 22 -9.05 -10.93 6.09
N PHE A 23 -8.39 -10.57 4.99
CA PHE A 23 -7.79 -9.25 4.83
C PHE A 23 -8.85 -8.23 4.40
N MET A 24 -8.99 -7.16 5.17
CA MET A 24 -9.86 -6.02 4.90
C MET A 24 -9.03 -4.81 4.47
N LEU A 25 -9.36 -4.24 3.31
CA LEU A 25 -8.72 -3.03 2.81
C LEU A 25 -9.54 -1.81 3.20
N ASN A 26 -9.04 -1.05 4.17
CA ASN A 26 -9.66 0.20 4.59
C ASN A 26 -9.04 1.33 3.77
N LYS A 27 -9.88 2.10 3.06
CA LYS A 27 -9.44 3.26 2.28
C LYS A 27 -9.26 4.46 3.22
N SER A 28 -8.17 5.19 3.02
CA SER A 28 -7.88 6.42 3.75
C SER A 28 -7.96 7.64 2.84
N GLU A 29 -8.13 8.81 3.45
CA GLU A 29 -8.10 10.07 2.74
C GLU A 29 -6.68 10.35 2.24
N ASN A 30 -6.59 10.87 1.00
CA ASN A 30 -5.32 11.30 0.42
C ASN A 30 -5.09 12.77 0.77
N SER A 31 -4.10 13.04 1.63
CA SER A 31 -3.71 14.37 2.08
C SER A 31 -2.80 15.11 1.07
N SER A 32 -2.39 14.47 -0.03
CA SER A 32 -1.52 15.08 -1.03
C SER A 32 -2.28 15.99 -2.01
N ASN A 33 -1.79 17.23 -2.10
CA ASN A 33 -2.23 18.20 -3.11
C ASN A 33 -1.53 18.01 -4.47
N LYS A 34 -0.45 17.20 -4.52
CA LYS A 34 0.25 16.92 -5.77
C LYS A 34 -0.53 15.93 -6.64
N ARG A 35 -0.31 15.99 -7.96
CA ARG A 35 -0.89 15.03 -8.89
C ARG A 35 -0.15 13.70 -8.78
N ASN A 36 -0.84 12.67 -8.31
CA ASN A 36 -0.44 11.25 -8.28
C ASN A 36 0.36 10.76 -7.07
N GLU A 37 0.63 11.56 -6.04
CA GLU A 37 1.19 11.01 -4.79
C GLU A 37 0.03 10.62 -3.86
N PHE A 38 0.06 9.43 -3.26
CA PHE A 38 -0.77 9.07 -2.13
C PHE A 38 -0.02 9.31 -0.82
N ILE A 39 -0.52 10.23 0.00
CA ILE A 39 -0.03 10.46 1.36
C ILE A 39 -1.25 10.37 2.27
N SER A 40 -1.11 9.69 3.40
CA SER A 40 -2.15 9.60 4.39
C SER A 40 -1.55 9.62 5.79
N GLU A 41 -2.30 10.16 6.74
CA GLU A 41 -1.92 10.20 8.15
C GLU A 41 -2.57 9.01 8.86
N PHE A 42 -1.80 8.38 9.75
CA PHE A 42 -2.24 7.21 10.52
C PHE A 42 -1.89 7.42 11.98
N ASP A 43 -2.76 6.96 12.89
CA ASP A 43 -2.40 6.92 14.30
C ASP A 43 -1.29 5.87 14.49
N ILE A 44 -0.25 6.23 15.23
CA ILE A 44 0.82 5.30 15.59
C ILE A 44 0.26 4.13 16.39
N GLN A 45 -0.82 4.33 17.15
CA GLN A 45 -1.48 3.25 17.90
C GLN A 45 -2.02 2.15 16.99
N ASP A 46 -2.54 2.50 15.80
CA ASP A 46 -3.02 1.50 14.83
C ASP A 46 -1.90 0.54 14.42
N LEU A 47 -0.67 1.04 14.30
CA LEU A 47 0.49 0.21 13.95
C LEU A 47 0.82 -0.84 15.02
N LEU A 48 0.40 -0.61 16.27
CA LEU A 48 0.64 -1.52 17.40
C LEU A 48 -0.47 -2.56 17.56
N ASP A 49 -1.60 -2.39 16.88
CA ASP A 49 -2.75 -3.31 16.93
C ASP A 49 -2.39 -4.67 16.29
N GLU A 50 -2.81 -5.78 16.89
CA GLU A 50 -2.52 -7.13 16.37
C GLU A 50 -3.26 -7.44 15.07
N ASP A 51 -4.44 -6.84 14.88
CA ASP A 51 -5.23 -6.97 13.67
C ASP A 51 -4.66 -6.11 12.53
N PHE A 52 -3.78 -5.14 12.83
CA PHE A 52 -3.14 -4.34 11.80
C PHE A 52 -2.07 -5.12 11.04
N GLN A 53 -2.26 -5.27 9.72
CA GLN A 53 -1.40 -6.08 8.85
C GLN A 53 -0.51 -5.25 7.94
N GLY A 54 -0.83 -3.98 7.68
CA GLY A 54 0.01 -3.11 6.86
C GLY A 54 -0.78 -2.14 5.99
N PHE A 55 -0.31 -1.93 4.76
CA PHE A 55 -0.74 -0.82 3.91
C PHE A 55 -1.11 -1.29 2.52
N TRP A 56 -1.96 -0.53 1.84
CA TRP A 56 -2.19 -0.75 0.42
C TRP A 56 -2.30 0.57 -0.33
N HIS A 57 -1.96 0.56 -1.61
CA HIS A 57 -2.28 1.67 -2.50
C HIS A 57 -2.44 1.18 -3.94
N SER A 58 -2.92 2.06 -4.81
CA SER A 58 -3.17 1.78 -6.22
C SER A 58 -2.20 2.53 -7.12
N HIS A 59 -1.69 1.85 -8.14
CA HIS A 59 -0.99 2.49 -9.26
C HIS A 59 -1.82 2.34 -10.54
N PRO A 60 -2.03 3.40 -11.33
CA PRO A 60 -2.88 3.32 -12.53
C PRO A 60 -2.33 2.41 -13.64
N LYS A 61 -1.03 2.11 -13.65
CA LYS A 61 -0.34 1.49 -14.81
C LYS A 61 0.43 0.20 -14.49
N TYR A 62 0.83 0.00 -13.25
CA TYR A 62 1.66 -1.13 -12.83
C TYR A 62 1.24 -1.57 -11.44
N CYS A 63 1.70 -2.73 -10.98
CA CYS A 63 1.39 -3.22 -9.64
C CYS A 63 2.64 -3.50 -8.82
N LEU A 64 3.82 -3.04 -9.26
CA LEU A 64 5.09 -3.22 -8.55
C LEU A 64 5.33 -2.08 -7.55
N PRO A 65 5.98 -2.35 -6.41
CA PRO A 65 6.40 -1.32 -5.49
C PRO A 65 7.48 -0.44 -6.08
N SER A 66 7.34 0.86 -5.86
CA SER A 66 8.40 1.82 -6.09
C SER A 66 9.51 1.64 -5.03
N PRO A 67 10.74 2.10 -5.28
CA PRO A 67 11.79 2.07 -4.25
C PRO A 67 11.36 2.79 -2.94
N PRO A 68 10.72 3.97 -2.97
CA PRO A 68 10.17 4.60 -1.76
C PRO A 68 9.24 3.70 -0.94
N ASP A 69 8.37 2.93 -1.60
CA ASP A 69 7.47 1.98 -0.91
C ASP A 69 8.24 0.95 -0.08
N ILE A 70 9.26 0.34 -0.70
CA ILE A 70 10.09 -0.68 -0.05
C ILE A 70 10.85 -0.07 1.13
N PHE A 71 11.46 1.10 0.94
CA PHE A 71 12.24 1.76 2.00
C PHE A 71 11.39 2.19 3.19
N GLN A 72 10.20 2.75 2.94
CA GLN A 72 9.28 3.13 4.02
C GLN A 72 8.81 1.91 4.80
N LEU A 73 8.47 0.83 4.11
CA LEU A 73 8.01 -0.41 4.74
C LEU A 73 9.12 -1.10 5.55
N ILE A 74 10.36 -1.13 5.04
CA ILE A 74 11.53 -1.59 5.81
C ILE A 74 11.69 -0.76 7.09
N LYS A 75 11.62 0.57 6.99
CA LYS A 75 11.76 1.46 8.14
C LYS A 75 10.71 1.18 9.21
N LEU A 76 9.45 0.98 8.82
CA LEU A 76 8.36 0.64 9.73
C LEU A 76 8.56 -0.75 10.36
N ASN A 77 8.86 -1.77 9.55
CA ASN A 77 9.10 -3.14 10.02
C ASN A 77 10.24 -3.21 11.02
N TRP A 78 11.34 -2.49 10.76
CA TRP A 78 12.46 -2.40 11.70
C TRP A 78 12.09 -1.63 12.97
N ARG A 79 11.42 -0.48 12.85
CA ARG A 79 11.06 0.39 13.99
C ARG A 79 10.10 -0.27 14.97
N PHE A 80 9.16 -1.07 14.45
CA PHE A 80 8.12 -1.73 15.24
C PHE A 80 8.37 -3.23 15.45
N LYS A 81 9.46 -3.78 14.90
CA LYS A 81 9.80 -5.22 14.93
C LYS A 81 8.63 -6.09 14.44
N ARG A 82 7.95 -5.65 13.39
CA ARG A 82 6.79 -6.30 12.77
C ARG A 82 7.06 -6.62 11.30
N ASN A 83 6.20 -7.43 10.69
CA ASN A 83 6.28 -7.79 9.28
C ASN A 83 5.03 -7.28 8.57
N TYR A 84 4.86 -5.97 8.50
CA TYR A 84 3.76 -5.36 7.77
C TYR A 84 3.84 -5.72 6.28
N LEU A 85 2.66 -5.92 5.73
CA LEU A 85 2.41 -6.17 4.32
C LEU A 85 2.23 -4.85 3.57
N LEU A 86 2.57 -4.84 2.30
CA LEU A 86 2.12 -3.83 1.36
C LEU A 86 1.47 -4.47 0.15
N ILE A 87 0.25 -4.05 -0.15
CA ILE A 87 -0.48 -4.48 -1.35
C ILE A 87 -0.53 -3.32 -2.34
N ILE A 88 -0.14 -3.58 -3.58
CA ILE A 88 -0.20 -2.58 -4.66
C ILE A 88 -1.15 -3.06 -5.72
N LEU A 89 -2.26 -2.35 -5.87
CA LEU A 89 -3.32 -2.65 -6.83
C LEU A 89 -3.04 -1.93 -8.16
N GLY A 90 -2.89 -2.71 -9.23
CA GLY A 90 -2.93 -2.22 -10.61
C GLY A 90 -4.26 -2.54 -11.27
N GLU A 91 -4.41 -2.19 -12.56
CA GLU A 91 -5.67 -2.37 -13.30
C GLU A 91 -6.14 -3.83 -13.39
N LYS A 92 -5.21 -4.78 -13.56
CA LYS A 92 -5.51 -6.22 -13.78
C LYS A 92 -4.78 -7.16 -12.82
N ARG A 93 -3.88 -6.62 -12.02
CA ARG A 93 -2.93 -7.38 -11.19
C ARG A 93 -2.68 -6.64 -9.90
N TYR A 94 -2.25 -7.37 -8.89
CA TYR A 94 -1.72 -6.77 -7.67
C TYR A 94 -0.37 -7.41 -7.32
N SER A 95 0.45 -6.67 -6.58
CA SER A 95 1.56 -7.29 -5.86
C SER A 95 1.33 -7.26 -4.37
N VAL A 96 1.87 -8.28 -3.70
CA VAL A 96 1.98 -8.34 -2.25
C VAL A 96 3.46 -8.32 -1.91
N VAL A 97 3.88 -7.30 -1.19
CA VAL A 97 5.20 -7.16 -0.60
C VAL A 97 5.10 -7.61 0.85
N GLY A 98 5.67 -8.77 1.15
CA GLY A 98 5.93 -9.21 2.52
C GLY A 98 7.41 -9.14 2.84
N PHE A 99 7.79 -9.41 4.08
CA PHE A 99 9.20 -9.48 4.49
C PHE A 99 9.55 -10.84 5.05
N LYS A 100 10.72 -11.35 4.66
CA LYS A 100 11.43 -12.40 5.38
C LYS A 100 12.37 -11.70 6.37
N TYR A 101 12.28 -12.06 7.65
CA TYR A 101 13.13 -11.51 8.72
C TYR A 101 13.11 -9.96 8.82
N HIS A 102 11.95 -9.29 8.75
CA HIS A 102 11.78 -7.81 8.88
C HIS A 102 12.45 -6.90 7.83
N PHE A 103 13.47 -7.34 7.08
CA PHE A 103 14.23 -6.46 6.16
C PHE A 103 14.47 -7.04 4.76
N VAL A 104 14.21 -8.32 4.50
CA VAL A 104 14.31 -8.89 3.14
C VAL A 104 12.94 -8.88 2.47
N PRO A 105 12.65 -7.97 1.53
CA PRO A 105 11.35 -7.93 0.86
C PRO A 105 11.18 -9.17 -0.03
N LYS A 106 9.98 -9.75 0.01
CA LYS A 106 9.53 -10.80 -0.89
C LYS A 106 8.28 -10.28 -1.60
N ILE A 107 8.37 -10.17 -2.93
CA ILE A 107 7.28 -9.67 -3.76
C ILE A 107 6.62 -10.86 -4.46
N LYS A 108 5.30 -10.97 -4.32
CA LYS A 108 4.47 -11.91 -5.08
C LYS A 108 3.53 -11.11 -5.96
N ILE A 109 3.34 -11.52 -7.22
CA ILE A 109 2.44 -10.86 -8.18
C ILE A 109 1.30 -11.82 -8.49
N GLU A 110 0.08 -11.31 -8.48
CA GLU A 110 -1.14 -12.08 -8.70
C GLU A 110 -2.10 -11.31 -9.63
N THR A 111 -3.05 -12.02 -10.23
CA THR A 111 -4.04 -11.44 -11.15
C THR A 111 -5.35 -11.20 -10.40
N LEU A 112 -5.99 -10.05 -10.64
CA LEU A 112 -7.32 -9.77 -10.09
C LEU A 112 -8.34 -10.63 -10.85
N LYS A 113 -9.10 -11.46 -10.13
CA LYS A 113 -10.17 -12.32 -10.69
C LYS A 113 -11.45 -11.53 -10.88
#